data_AF-A0A956SNZ7-F1
#
_entry.id   AF-A0A956SNZ7-F1
#
_cell.length_a   1.000
_cell.length_b   1.000
_cell.length_c   1.000
_cell.angle_alpha   90.00
_cell.angle_beta   90.00
_cell.angle_gamma   90.00
#
_symmetry.space_group_name_H-M   'P 1'
#
loop_
_entity.id
_entity.type
_entity.pdbx_description
1 polymer ?
#
loop_
_entity_poly.entity_id
_entity_poly.type
_entity_poly.pdbx_seq_one_letter_code
_entity_poly.pdbx_strand_id
1 'polypeptide(L)' 'MRAVVRVSPRVVIEQLYSFELAIKALRKTETREARGKLVVSLEES' A
#
# COMPACT_ATOMS: atom_id res chain seq x y z
N MET A 1 11.47 -28.12 23.74
CA MET A 1 10.87 -26.78 24.02
C MET A 1 10.92 -25.98 22.71
N ARG A 2 9.77 -25.73 22.04
CA ARG A 2 9.73 -24.96 20.77
C ARG A 2 9.46 -23.50 21.11
N ALA A 3 10.37 -22.60 20.75
CA ALA A 3 10.14 -21.17 20.84
C ALA A 3 9.10 -20.76 19.78
N VAL A 4 8.02 -20.11 20.20
CA VAL A 4 7.04 -19.50 19.30
C VAL A 4 7.49 -18.07 19.05
N VAL A 5 8.02 -17.80 17.85
CA VAL A 5 8.35 -16.44 17.43
C VAL A 5 7.05 -15.76 16.98
N ARG A 6 6.56 -14.78 17.76
CA ARG A 6 5.49 -13.89 17.31
C ARG A 6 6.06 -12.94 16.27
N VAL A 7 5.59 -13.05 15.03
CA VAL A 7 5.88 -12.10 13.96
C VAL A 7 4.65 -11.21 13.79
N SER A 8 4.81 -9.90 14.02
CA SER A 8 3.76 -8.92 13.75
C SER A 8 4.00 -8.33 12.35
N PRO A 9 3.13 -8.59 11.36
CA PRO A 9 3.29 -8.02 10.03
C PRO A 9 3.19 -6.49 10.11
N ARG A 10 4.14 -5.80 9.48
CA ARG A 10 4.12 -4.34 9.35
C ARG A 10 3.51 -3.96 8.01
N VAL A 11 2.57 -3.03 8.02
CA VAL A 11 2.05 -2.42 6.79
C VAL A 11 3.14 -1.52 6.22
N VAL A 12 3.52 -1.74 4.96
CA VAL A 12 4.44 -0.87 4.23
C VAL A 12 3.61 -0.07 3.23
N ILE A 13 3.35 1.20 3.57
CA ILE A 13 2.76 2.15 2.63
C ILE A 13 3.89 2.63 1.73
N GLU A 14 3.77 2.36 0.44
CA GLU A 14 4.74 2.81 -0.55
C GLU A 14 4.48 4.27 -0.93
N GLN A 15 3.21 4.61 -1.16
CA GLN A 15 2.84 5.94 -1.63
C GLN A 15 1.38 6.25 -1.32
N LEU A 16 1.12 7.51 -0.98
CA LEU A 16 -0.21 8.10 -0.87
C LEU A 16 -0.54 8.87 -2.15
N TYR A 17 -1.75 8.68 -2.67
CA TYR A 17 -2.31 9.38 -3.81
C TYR A 17 -3.52 10.18 -3.36
N SER A 18 -3.72 11.36 -3.96
CA SER A 18 -5.03 12.01 -3.89
C SER A 18 -6.04 11.24 -4.73
N PHE A 19 -7.33 11.53 -4.55
CA PHE A 19 -8.38 10.85 -5.28
C PHE A 19 -8.27 11.07 -6.80
N GLU A 20 -7.89 12.27 -7.25
CA GLU A 20 -7.71 12.61 -8.67
C GLU A 20 -6.66 11.72 -9.35
N LEU A 21 -5.71 11.18 -8.57
CA LEU A 21 -4.64 10.33 -9.06
C LEU A 21 -4.89 8.83 -8.82
N ALA A 22 -6.10 8.43 -8.39
CA ALA A 22 -6.43 7.03 -8.11
C ALA A 22 -6.18 6.09 -9.31
N ILE A 23 -6.45 6.55 -10.53
CA ILE A 23 -6.18 5.77 -11.76
C ILE A 23 -4.69 5.47 -11.92
N LYS A 24 -3.80 6.37 -11.50
CA LYS A 24 -2.35 6.14 -11.53
C LYS A 24 -1.94 5.06 -10.52
N ALA A 25 -2.53 5.07 -9.33
CA ALA A 25 -2.32 4.02 -8.33
C ALA A 25 -2.80 2.65 -8.82
N LEU A 26 -3.97 2.61 -9.49
CA LEU A 26 -4.53 1.38 -10.07
C LEU A 26 -3.59 0.80 -11.14
N ARG A 27 -3.17 1.62 -12.12
CA ARG A 27 -2.26 1.17 -13.20
C ARG A 27 -0.98 0.55 -12.65
N LYS A 28 -0.34 1.20 -11.67
CA LYS A 28 0.90 0.70 -11.03
C LYS A 28 0.69 -0.64 -10.31
N THR A 29 -0.52 -0.87 -9.80
CA THR A 29 -0.90 -2.15 -9.18
C THR A 29 -1.09 -3.23 -10.26
N GLU A 30 -1.79 -2.91 -11.35
CA GLU A 30 -2.03 -3.85 -12.47
C GLU A 30 -0.73 -4.25 -13.18
N THR A 31 0.21 -3.32 -13.34
CA THR A 31 1.53 -3.58 -13.95
C THR A 31 2.51 -4.27 -13.01
N ARG A 32 2.12 -4.57 -11.77
CA ARG A 32 2.97 -5.17 -10.71
C ARG A 32 4.22 -4.34 -10.39
N GLU A 33 4.17 -3.03 -10.60
CA GLU A 33 5.25 -2.10 -10.28
C GLU A 33 5.19 -1.65 -8.81
N ALA A 34 4.06 -1.83 -8.13
CA ALA A 34 3.91 -1.58 -6.70
C ALA A 34 4.75 -2.56 -5.86
N ARG A 35 5.58 -2.02 -4.97
CA ARG A 35 6.42 -2.74 -4.00
C ARG A 35 5.83 -2.74 -2.59
N GLY A 36 4.77 -1.97 -2.35
CA GLY A 36 4.02 -1.91 -1.09
C GLY A 36 2.55 -1.57 -1.31
N LYS A 37 1.92 -1.01 -0.29
CA LYS A 37 0.54 -0.54 -0.37
C LYS A 37 0.50 0.87 -0.97
N LEU A 38 -0.21 1.01 -2.08
CA LEU A 38 -0.62 2.31 -2.59
C LEU A 38 -1.94 2.67 -1.91
N VAL A 39 -2.01 3.85 -1.31
CA VAL A 39 -3.18 4.32 -0.57
C VAL A 39 -3.76 5.52 -1.33
N VAL A 40 -5.08 5.58 -1.44
CA VAL A 40 -5.79 6.74 -2.01
C VAL A 40 -6.49 7.44 -0.87
N SER A 41 -6.16 8.72 -0.65
CA SER A 41 -6.91 9.58 0.26
C SER A 41 -8.22 10.01 -0.41
N LEU A 42 -9.32 9.92 0.32
CA LEU A 42 -10.64 10.40 -0.11
C LEU A 42 -10.97 11.78 0.47
N GLU A 43 -10.08 12.35 1.27
CA GLU A 43 -10.25 13.69 1.82
C GLU A 43 -10.06 14.73 0.71
N GLU A 44 -10.99 15.68 0.60
CA GLU A 44 -10.86 16.84 -0.29
C GLU A 44 -9.69 17.70 0.21
N SER A 45 -8.71 17.94 -0.67
CA SER A 45 -7.51 18.74 -0.38
C SER A 45 -7.75 20.23 -0.61
#